data_AF-A0A516WXN4-F1
#
_entry.id   AF-A0A516WXN4-F1
#
_cell.length_a   1.000
_cell.length_b   1.000
_cell.length_c   1.000
_cell.angle_alpha   90.00
_cell.angle_beta   90.00
_cell.angle_gamma   90.00
#
_symmetry.space_group_name_H-M   'P 1'
#
loop_
_entity.id
_entity.type
_entity.pdbx_description
1 polymer ?
#
loop_
_entity_poly.entity_id
_entity_poly.type
_entity_poly.pdbx_seq_one_letter_code
_entity_poly.pdbx_strand_id
1 'polypeptide(L)'
;MPRIAEATYIEQPWRIHEFTRDFAVEDVWSFRTPGAGPDDFPAMLAAMRAAGGPAKQPRLVRFLFAARWKLGALFGWDNPSTGVGERVASLRDRLPSDLRAAPRGPDDEGMPLTAVYELDTESARELANKTVHTVMHLGWARGANGDYELQMTVLVKPNGWFGRLYMTAIAPFRYLIVYPALTRQWERAWRDRHHAEAG
;
A
#
# COMPACT_ATOMS: atom_id res chain seq x y z
N MET A 1 8.17 -3.14 -13.76
CA MET A 1 7.97 -3.68 -12.40
C MET A 1 7.91 -5.20 -12.40
N PRO A 2 8.90 -5.88 -11.82
CA PRO A 2 8.78 -7.27 -11.41
C PRO A 2 8.18 -7.37 -10.00
N ARG A 3 7.41 -8.43 -9.74
CA ARG A 3 7.28 -8.97 -8.38
C ARG A 3 8.66 -9.46 -7.97
N ILE A 4 9.09 -9.12 -6.77
CA ILE A 4 10.41 -9.51 -6.24
C ILE A 4 10.24 -10.51 -5.09
N ALA A 5 11.35 -11.13 -4.68
CA ALA A 5 11.34 -12.13 -3.62
C ALA A 5 11.01 -11.51 -2.26
N GLU A 6 10.24 -12.21 -1.43
CA GLU A 6 9.87 -11.74 -0.08
C GLU A 6 11.09 -11.46 0.81
N ALA A 7 12.19 -12.18 0.60
CA ALA A 7 13.47 -11.95 1.27
C ALA A 7 13.95 -10.49 1.14
N THR A 8 13.70 -9.83 0.00
CA THR A 8 14.08 -8.42 -0.22
C THR A 8 13.40 -7.45 0.74
N TYR A 9 12.24 -7.83 1.29
CA TYR A 9 11.53 -7.09 2.33
C TYR A 9 11.92 -7.53 3.74
N ILE A 10 12.08 -8.85 3.96
CA ILE A 10 12.38 -9.42 5.28
C ILE A 10 13.79 -9.05 5.76
N GLU A 11 14.77 -9.01 4.86
CA GLU A 11 16.17 -8.72 5.18
C GLU A 11 16.42 -7.24 5.49
N GLN A 12 15.47 -6.36 5.13
CA GLN A 12 15.57 -4.93 5.40
C GLN A 12 15.13 -4.61 6.84
N PRO A 13 15.80 -3.67 7.51
CA PRO A 13 15.54 -3.33 8.91
C PRO A 13 14.32 -2.40 9.08
N TRP A 14 13.20 -2.71 8.42
CA TRP A 14 11.98 -1.89 8.48
C TRP A 14 11.37 -1.91 9.89
N ARG A 15 10.99 -0.74 10.40
CA ARG A 15 10.33 -0.57 11.70
C ARG A 15 8.96 -1.23 11.73
N ILE A 16 8.30 -1.37 10.57
CA ILE A 16 7.00 -2.05 10.49
C ILE A 16 7.02 -3.47 11.09
N HIS A 17 8.16 -4.17 10.98
CA HIS A 17 8.35 -5.53 11.48
C HIS A 17 8.13 -5.66 13.00
N GLU A 18 8.30 -4.57 13.76
CA GLU A 18 8.09 -4.56 15.21
C GLU A 18 6.63 -4.80 15.60
N PHE A 19 5.70 -4.37 14.75
CA PHE A 19 4.28 -4.39 15.07
C PHE A 19 3.43 -5.03 13.97
N THR A 20 3.98 -5.78 13.01
CA THR A 20 3.19 -6.54 12.01
C THR A 20 3.54 -8.02 11.93
N ARG A 21 4.15 -8.60 12.99
CA ARG A 21 4.52 -10.02 13.05
C ARG A 21 3.37 -11.00 12.85
N ASP A 22 2.14 -10.55 13.08
CA ASP A 22 0.90 -11.33 12.90
C ASP A 22 0.31 -11.22 11.50
N PHE A 23 0.98 -10.53 10.57
CA PHE A 23 0.59 -10.42 9.16
C PHE A 23 1.50 -11.29 8.29
N ALA A 24 0.92 -11.89 7.26
CA ALA A 24 1.66 -12.58 6.22
C ALA A 24 2.05 -11.59 5.11
N VAL A 25 3.24 -11.78 4.53
CA VAL A 25 3.61 -11.11 3.27
C VAL A 25 2.81 -11.76 2.14
N GLU A 26 2.01 -10.95 1.45
CA GLU A 26 1.21 -11.42 0.30
C GLU A 26 2.02 -11.28 -1.00
N ASP A 27 2.63 -10.11 -1.20
CA ASP A 27 3.49 -9.83 -2.34
C ASP A 27 4.40 -8.61 -2.10
N VAL A 28 5.52 -8.57 -2.83
CA VAL A 28 6.51 -7.49 -2.84
C VAL A 28 6.76 -7.05 -4.28
N TRP A 29 6.74 -5.75 -4.53
CA TRP A 29 6.89 -5.16 -5.86
C TRP A 29 7.91 -4.03 -5.85
N SER A 30 8.74 -3.96 -6.88
CA SER A 30 9.66 -2.83 -7.11
C SER A 30 9.18 -1.93 -8.24
N PHE A 31 9.18 -0.61 -7.98
CA PHE A 31 8.88 0.44 -8.93
C PHE A 31 10.15 1.24 -9.20
N ARG A 32 10.47 1.41 -10.48
CA ARG A 32 11.71 2.10 -10.86
C ARG A 32 11.60 3.59 -10.61
N THR A 33 12.63 4.12 -9.98
CA THR A 33 12.81 5.56 -9.75
C THR A 33 14.18 5.99 -10.27
N PRO A 34 14.35 6.17 -11.59
CA PRO A 34 15.66 6.50 -12.18
C PRO A 34 16.26 7.77 -11.59
N GLY A 35 17.56 7.72 -11.29
CA GLY A 35 18.33 8.82 -10.72
C GLY A 35 17.95 9.18 -9.28
N ALA A 36 17.26 8.29 -8.56
CA ALA A 36 16.88 8.52 -7.17
C ALA A 36 18.02 8.18 -6.19
N GLY A 37 18.22 9.07 -5.23
CA GLY A 37 19.16 8.93 -4.12
C GLY A 37 18.53 8.36 -2.84
N PRO A 38 19.35 8.18 -1.79
CA PRO A 38 18.91 7.63 -0.50
C PRO A 38 17.83 8.48 0.20
N ASP A 39 17.84 9.78 -0.01
CA ASP A 39 16.98 10.74 0.72
C ASP A 39 15.72 11.16 -0.07
N ASP A 40 15.46 10.51 -1.21
CA ASP A 40 14.42 10.90 -2.17
C ASP A 40 13.04 10.27 -1.87
N PHE A 41 12.91 9.48 -0.82
CA PHE A 41 11.62 8.87 -0.47
C PHE A 41 10.51 9.90 -0.20
N PRO A 42 10.74 11.00 0.55
CA PRO A 42 9.72 12.04 0.71
C PRO A 42 9.32 12.67 -0.62
N ALA A 43 10.26 12.86 -1.55
CA ALA A 43 9.99 13.36 -2.89
C ALA A 43 9.13 12.37 -3.70
N MET A 44 9.38 11.06 -3.56
CA MET A 44 8.53 10.03 -4.17
C MET A 44 7.11 10.06 -3.61
N LEU A 45 6.94 10.15 -2.29
CA LEU A 45 5.62 10.26 -1.66
C LEU A 45 4.87 11.52 -2.12
N ALA A 46 5.57 12.66 -2.22
CA ALA A 46 5.02 13.90 -2.75
C ALA A 46 4.57 13.74 -4.21
N ALA A 47 5.40 13.14 -5.06
CA ALA A 47 5.06 12.86 -6.46
C ALA A 47 3.83 11.96 -6.59
N MET A 48 3.73 10.90 -5.77
CA MET A 48 2.57 10.01 -5.72
C MET A 48 1.27 10.75 -5.33
N ARG A 49 1.35 11.66 -4.36
CA ARG A 49 0.22 12.51 -3.94
C ARG A 49 -0.18 13.50 -5.03
N ALA A 50 0.78 14.18 -5.67
CA ALA A 50 0.52 15.12 -6.77
C ALA A 50 -0.09 14.42 -8.00
N ALA A 51 0.35 13.19 -8.27
CA ALA A 51 -0.25 12.31 -9.28
C ALA A 51 -1.65 11.80 -8.89
N GLY A 52 -2.18 12.22 -7.73
CA GLY A 52 -3.57 12.16 -7.32
C GLY A 52 -4.07 10.79 -6.88
N GLY A 53 -3.19 9.93 -6.38
CA GLY A 53 -3.56 8.63 -5.81
C GLY A 53 -4.53 7.81 -6.67
N PRO A 54 -5.27 6.86 -6.06
CA PRO A 54 -6.40 6.21 -6.73
C PRO A 54 -7.54 7.19 -7.08
N ALA A 55 -7.57 8.39 -6.48
CA ALA A 55 -8.58 9.43 -6.70
C ALA A 55 -8.60 9.99 -8.13
N LYS A 56 -7.43 10.10 -8.79
CA LYS A 56 -7.31 10.42 -10.23
C LYS A 56 -7.54 9.21 -11.14
N GLN A 57 -7.76 8.02 -10.58
CA GLN A 57 -8.18 6.81 -11.29
C GLN A 57 -9.52 6.26 -10.74
N PRO A 58 -10.61 7.05 -10.77
CA PRO A 58 -11.88 6.66 -10.17
C PRO A 58 -12.44 5.36 -10.79
N ARG A 59 -12.04 5.02 -12.02
CA ARG A 59 -12.41 3.76 -12.68
C ARG A 59 -11.77 2.53 -12.03
N LEU A 60 -10.52 2.63 -11.58
CA LEU A 60 -9.80 1.51 -10.95
C LEU A 60 -10.33 1.25 -9.54
N VAL A 61 -10.54 2.32 -8.77
CA VAL A 61 -11.17 2.27 -7.45
C VAL A 61 -12.60 1.72 -7.57
N ARG A 62 -13.42 2.28 -8.47
CA ARG A 62 -14.77 1.78 -8.72
C ARG A 62 -14.78 0.33 -9.21
N PHE A 63 -13.81 -0.09 -10.02
CA PHE A 63 -13.70 -1.47 -10.46
C PHE A 63 -13.37 -2.42 -9.31
N LEU A 64 -12.43 -2.05 -8.43
CA LEU A 64 -12.10 -2.84 -7.25
C LEU A 64 -13.25 -2.92 -6.26
N PHE A 65 -13.94 -1.79 -6.03
CA PHE A 65 -15.16 -1.78 -5.23
C PHE A 65 -16.28 -2.57 -5.91
N ALA A 66 -16.47 -2.48 -7.23
CA ALA A 66 -17.47 -3.27 -7.96
C ALA A 66 -17.17 -4.77 -7.97
N ALA A 67 -15.89 -5.15 -8.07
CA ALA A 67 -15.45 -6.53 -7.92
C ALA A 67 -15.71 -7.01 -6.48
N ARG A 68 -15.38 -6.19 -5.47
CA ARG A 68 -15.70 -6.45 -4.06
C ARG A 68 -17.20 -6.59 -3.83
N TRP A 69 -18.04 -5.75 -4.42
CA TRP A 69 -19.50 -5.81 -4.32
C TRP A 69 -20.06 -7.03 -5.05
N LYS A 70 -19.59 -7.38 -6.26
CA LYS A 70 -20.00 -8.62 -6.94
C LYS A 70 -19.62 -9.86 -6.15
N LEU A 71 -18.43 -9.89 -5.55
CA LEU A 71 -18.00 -10.96 -4.66
C LEU A 71 -18.85 -10.96 -3.37
N GLY A 72 -19.11 -9.79 -2.79
CA GLY A 72 -19.98 -9.64 -1.63
C GLY A 72 -21.42 -10.11 -1.89
N ALA A 73 -21.96 -9.85 -3.07
CA ALA A 73 -23.29 -10.28 -3.48
C ALA A 73 -23.35 -11.78 -3.81
N LEU A 74 -22.33 -12.36 -4.46
CA LEU A 74 -22.28 -13.80 -4.75
C LEU A 74 -22.16 -14.66 -3.48
N PHE A 75 -21.51 -14.15 -2.44
CA PHE A 75 -21.18 -14.92 -1.25
C PHE A 75 -21.88 -14.42 0.04
N GLY A 76 -22.75 -13.42 -0.05
CA GLY A 76 -23.52 -12.89 1.09
C GLY A 76 -22.71 -12.06 2.10
N TRP A 77 -21.66 -11.37 1.66
CA TRP A 77 -20.74 -10.59 2.51
C TRP A 77 -21.11 -9.10 2.64
N ASP A 78 -22.15 -8.64 1.95
CA ASP A 78 -22.63 -7.26 2.05
C ASP A 78 -23.42 -7.04 3.34
N ASN A 79 -22.78 -6.37 4.29
CA ASN A 79 -23.50 -5.57 5.28
C ASN A 79 -22.69 -4.30 5.57
N PRO A 80 -23.25 -3.10 5.31
CA PRO A 80 -22.53 -1.83 5.36
C PRO A 80 -22.45 -1.28 6.79
N SER A 81 -21.40 -1.64 7.54
CA SER A 81 -20.98 -0.96 8.79
C SER A 81 -19.78 -1.68 9.43
N THR A 82 -18.57 -1.62 8.84
CA THR A 82 -17.34 -2.18 9.45
C THR A 82 -16.06 -1.54 8.88
N GLY A 83 -15.85 -0.25 9.14
CA GLY A 83 -14.58 0.41 8.86
C GLY A 83 -13.51 0.18 9.95
N VAL A 84 -12.25 0.51 9.64
CA VAL A 84 -11.19 0.69 10.65
C VAL A 84 -11.69 1.69 11.70
N GLY A 85 -11.59 1.36 12.99
CA GLY A 85 -12.10 2.19 14.09
C GLY A 85 -13.51 1.83 14.62
N GLU A 86 -14.30 1.02 13.91
CA GLU A 86 -15.62 0.55 14.43
C GLU A 86 -15.57 -0.85 15.08
N ARG A 87 -14.72 -1.76 14.59
CA ARG A 87 -14.59 -3.14 15.12
C ARG A 87 -13.16 -3.70 15.12
N VAL A 88 -12.29 -3.24 14.24
CA VAL A 88 -10.90 -3.69 14.17
C VAL A 88 -10.01 -2.56 14.66
N ALA A 89 -9.19 -2.85 15.69
CA ALA A 89 -8.24 -1.92 16.24
C ALA A 89 -7.24 -1.48 15.15
N SER A 90 -6.95 -0.18 15.10
CA SER A 90 -6.00 0.37 14.14
C SER A 90 -4.60 -0.13 14.48
N LEU A 91 -3.75 -0.31 13.48
CA LEU A 91 -2.31 -0.53 13.72
C LEU A 91 -1.68 0.63 14.47
N ARG A 92 -2.24 1.84 14.36
CA ARG A 92 -1.77 3.02 15.08
C ARG A 92 -1.85 2.86 16.60
N ASP A 93 -2.78 2.04 17.09
CA ASP A 93 -3.00 1.78 18.52
C ASP A 93 -1.90 0.90 19.13
N ARG A 94 -1.18 0.14 18.30
CA ARG A 94 -0.07 -0.72 18.74
C ARG A 94 1.33 -0.20 18.36
N LEU A 95 1.42 1.03 17.83
CA LEU A 95 2.71 1.63 17.51
C LEU A 95 3.57 1.85 18.76
N PRO A 96 4.89 1.58 18.67
CA PRO A 96 5.90 2.16 19.54
C PRO A 96 5.73 3.68 19.69
N SER A 97 6.16 4.24 20.83
CA SER A 97 5.93 5.65 21.17
C SER A 97 6.58 6.63 20.19
N ASP A 98 7.77 6.29 19.69
CA ASP A 98 8.50 7.06 18.68
C ASP A 98 7.76 7.08 17.34
N LEU A 99 7.25 5.94 16.86
CA LEU A 99 6.44 5.89 15.64
C LEU A 99 5.08 6.56 15.80
N ARG A 100 4.50 6.54 17.00
CA ARG A 100 3.26 7.27 17.28
C ARG A 100 3.47 8.79 17.23
N ALA A 101 4.64 9.26 17.64
CA ALA A 101 5.05 10.66 17.57
C ALA A 101 5.47 11.09 16.15
N ALA A 102 5.89 10.15 15.30
CA ALA A 102 6.22 10.41 13.91
C ALA A 102 5.00 10.90 13.11
N PRO A 103 5.23 11.61 11.97
CA PRO A 103 4.17 11.99 11.06
C PRO A 103 3.32 10.77 10.67
N ARG A 104 2.01 10.94 10.70
CA ARG A 104 1.07 9.89 10.26
C ARG A 104 1.06 9.73 8.74
N GLY A 105 1.34 10.82 8.01
CA GLY A 105 1.03 10.97 6.60
C GLY A 105 -0.42 11.47 6.39
N PRO A 106 -0.70 12.22 5.31
CA PRO A 106 -2.04 12.72 5.02
C PRO A 106 -2.99 11.59 4.59
N ASP A 107 -4.27 11.73 4.91
CA ASP A 107 -5.37 10.95 4.33
C ASP A 107 -6.04 11.78 3.21
N ASP A 108 -6.54 11.09 2.18
CA ASP A 108 -7.29 11.66 1.05
C ASP A 108 -8.59 10.85 0.92
N GLU A 109 -9.73 11.51 0.72
CA GLU A 109 -11.04 10.87 0.54
C GLU A 109 -11.06 9.83 -0.59
N GLY A 110 -10.22 9.99 -1.61
CA GLY A 110 -10.10 9.07 -2.73
C GLY A 110 -9.16 7.89 -2.48
N MET A 111 -8.48 7.80 -1.32
CA MET A 111 -7.67 6.65 -0.95
C MET A 111 -8.36 5.77 0.11
N PRO A 112 -8.65 4.48 -0.21
CA PRO A 112 -9.32 3.60 0.74
C PRO A 112 -8.45 3.16 1.92
N LEU A 113 -7.12 3.28 1.82
CA LEU A 113 -6.23 2.99 2.93
C LEU A 113 -6.07 4.23 3.81
N THR A 114 -6.00 3.99 5.12
CA THR A 114 -5.79 4.99 6.15
C THR A 114 -4.30 5.03 6.53
N ALA A 115 -3.71 6.22 6.61
CA ALA A 115 -2.30 6.38 6.96
C ALA A 115 -2.00 5.96 8.42
N VAL A 116 -0.92 5.20 8.61
CA VAL A 116 -0.47 4.69 9.93
C VAL A 116 0.74 5.49 10.43
N TYR A 117 1.80 5.59 9.63
CA TYR A 117 3.01 6.37 9.91
C TYR A 117 3.79 6.64 8.61
N GLU A 118 4.68 7.63 8.66
CA GLU A 118 5.57 8.04 7.58
C GLU A 118 6.92 8.49 8.15
N LEU A 119 8.00 7.87 7.67
CA LEU A 119 9.41 8.17 7.99
C LEU A 119 10.16 8.53 6.71
N ASP A 120 11.46 8.84 6.86
CA ASP A 120 12.33 9.23 5.76
C ASP A 120 12.64 8.11 4.77
N THR A 121 12.43 6.84 5.12
CA THR A 121 12.74 5.69 4.26
C THR A 121 11.61 4.67 4.16
N GLU A 122 10.55 4.81 4.94
CA GLU A 122 9.39 3.93 4.87
C GLU A 122 8.09 4.59 5.34
N SER A 123 6.96 4.09 4.84
CA SER A 123 5.63 4.48 5.33
C SER A 123 4.67 3.31 5.29
N ALA A 124 3.60 3.39 6.06
CA ALA A 124 2.55 2.37 6.04
C ALA A 124 1.15 2.97 6.06
N ARG A 125 0.26 2.31 5.33
CA ARG A 125 -1.17 2.61 5.30
C ARG A 125 -1.95 1.31 5.44
N GLU A 126 -3.08 1.34 6.13
CA GLU A 126 -3.87 0.15 6.45
C GLU A 126 -5.30 0.23 5.92
N LEU A 127 -5.89 -0.94 5.70
CA LEU A 127 -7.31 -1.11 5.44
C LEU A 127 -7.78 -2.36 6.18
N ALA A 128 -8.71 -2.20 7.12
CA ALA A 128 -9.37 -3.32 7.77
C ALA A 128 -10.84 -3.37 7.39
N ASN A 129 -11.32 -4.59 7.15
CA ASN A 129 -12.74 -4.89 6.96
C ASN A 129 -13.06 -6.27 7.53
N LYS A 130 -14.30 -6.75 7.36
CA LYS A 130 -14.73 -8.07 7.87
C LYS A 130 -13.88 -9.25 7.39
N THR A 131 -13.33 -9.20 6.17
CA THR A 131 -12.64 -10.35 5.57
C THR A 131 -11.13 -10.30 5.77
N VAL A 132 -10.52 -9.11 5.83
CA VAL A 132 -9.07 -8.96 5.91
C VAL A 132 -8.67 -7.62 6.55
N HIS A 133 -7.57 -7.66 7.30
CA HIS A 133 -6.77 -6.47 7.61
C HIS A 133 -5.54 -6.48 6.69
N THR A 134 -5.42 -5.46 5.86
CA THR A 134 -4.34 -5.29 4.88
C THR A 134 -3.51 -4.07 5.23
N VAL A 135 -2.19 -4.17 5.03
CA VAL A 135 -1.24 -3.07 5.12
C VAL A 135 -0.52 -2.95 3.79
N MET A 136 -0.46 -1.73 3.28
CA MET A 136 0.46 -1.36 2.23
C MET A 136 1.66 -0.68 2.89
N HIS A 137 2.79 -1.37 2.90
CA HIS A 137 4.07 -0.82 3.31
C HIS A 137 4.82 -0.34 2.06
N LEU A 138 5.41 0.85 2.17
CA LEU A 138 6.29 1.42 1.17
C LEU A 138 7.66 1.56 1.81
N GLY A 139 8.68 0.93 1.21
CA GLY A 139 10.07 1.03 1.62
C GLY A 139 10.93 1.62 0.52
N TRP A 140 11.96 2.36 0.92
CA TRP A 140 12.93 2.98 0.01
C TRP A 140 14.25 2.22 0.07
N ALA A 141 14.50 1.40 -0.94
CA ALA A 141 15.62 0.46 -0.93
C ALA A 141 16.51 0.66 -2.15
N ARG A 142 17.79 0.34 -2.00
CA ARG A 142 18.73 0.40 -3.11
C ARG A 142 18.44 -0.72 -4.12
N GLY A 143 18.16 -0.34 -5.37
CA GLY A 143 17.93 -1.25 -6.48
C GLY A 143 19.23 -1.83 -7.04
N ALA A 144 19.10 -2.85 -7.90
CA ALA A 144 20.23 -3.55 -8.50
C ALA A 144 21.12 -2.65 -9.39
N ASN A 145 20.55 -1.58 -9.93
CA ASN A 145 21.25 -0.65 -10.83
C ASN A 145 21.96 0.48 -10.06
N GLY A 146 21.94 0.47 -8.73
CA GLY A 146 22.57 1.47 -7.88
C GLY A 146 21.64 2.61 -7.46
N ASP A 147 20.64 2.94 -8.28
CA ASP A 147 19.53 3.85 -7.94
C ASP A 147 18.68 3.29 -6.80
N TYR A 148 18.08 4.18 -6.01
CA TYR A 148 17.02 3.78 -5.08
C TYR A 148 15.73 3.48 -5.84
N GLU A 149 14.95 2.54 -5.31
CA GLU A 149 13.67 2.09 -5.84
C GLU A 149 12.60 2.10 -4.75
N LEU A 150 11.37 2.41 -5.13
CA LEU A 150 10.23 2.22 -4.26
C LEU A 150 9.89 0.73 -4.23
N GLN A 151 9.85 0.15 -3.04
CA GLN A 151 9.32 -1.19 -2.81
C GLN A 151 7.95 -1.09 -2.14
N MET A 152 6.94 -1.74 -2.70
CA MET A 152 5.64 -1.91 -2.07
C MET A 152 5.49 -3.34 -1.59
N THR A 153 5.26 -3.50 -0.28
CA THR A 153 4.94 -4.77 0.34
C THR A 153 3.48 -4.75 0.80
N VAL A 154 2.71 -5.75 0.36
CA VAL A 154 1.35 -5.96 0.85
C VAL A 154 1.38 -7.00 1.95
N LEU A 155 1.01 -6.58 3.15
CA LEU A 155 0.84 -7.45 4.30
C LEU A 155 -0.64 -7.73 4.52
N VAL A 156 -0.99 -8.98 4.83
CA VAL A 156 -2.38 -9.37 5.05
C VAL A 156 -2.53 -10.22 6.30
N LYS A 157 -3.62 -9.96 7.03
CA LYS A 157 -4.14 -10.81 8.09
C LYS A 157 -5.59 -11.16 7.75
N PRO A 158 -5.82 -12.31 7.08
CA PRO A 158 -7.16 -12.75 6.71
C PRO A 158 -7.96 -13.17 7.94
N ASN A 159 -9.26 -12.83 7.97
CA ASN A 159 -10.16 -13.22 9.04
C ASN A 159 -10.77 -14.59 8.74
N GLY A 160 -10.24 -15.62 9.41
CA GLY A 160 -10.71 -17.00 9.27
C GLY A 160 -10.55 -17.56 7.85
N TRP A 161 -11.24 -18.65 7.57
CA TRP A 161 -11.15 -19.33 6.28
C TRP A 161 -11.75 -18.51 5.13
N PHE A 162 -12.85 -17.79 5.38
CA PHE A 162 -13.48 -16.92 4.38
C PHE A 162 -12.55 -15.80 3.91
N GLY A 163 -11.79 -15.18 4.81
CA GLY A 163 -10.78 -14.19 4.45
C GLY A 163 -9.72 -14.74 3.51
N ARG A 164 -9.27 -15.98 3.73
CA ARG A 164 -8.27 -16.64 2.88
C ARG A 164 -8.83 -16.90 1.48
N LEU A 165 -10.06 -17.43 1.39
CA LEU A 165 -10.72 -17.66 0.10
C LEU A 165 -10.95 -16.35 -0.66
N TYR A 166 -11.35 -15.28 0.04
CA TYR A 166 -11.48 -13.95 -0.54
C TYR A 166 -10.17 -13.46 -1.17
N MET A 167 -9.05 -13.57 -0.43
CA MET A 167 -7.73 -13.18 -0.93
C MET A 167 -7.33 -13.94 -2.19
N THR A 168 -7.57 -15.25 -2.23
CA THR A 168 -7.33 -16.08 -3.42
C THR A 168 -8.20 -15.64 -4.61
N ALA A 169 -9.48 -15.36 -4.38
CA ALA A 169 -10.42 -14.98 -5.44
C ALA A 169 -10.08 -13.62 -6.09
N ILE A 170 -9.54 -12.67 -5.33
CA ILE A 170 -9.16 -11.35 -5.85
C ILE A 170 -7.75 -11.29 -6.45
N ALA A 171 -6.90 -12.28 -6.18
CA ALA A 171 -5.49 -12.28 -6.60
C ALA A 171 -5.31 -12.03 -8.12
N PRO A 172 -6.08 -12.66 -9.04
CA PRO A 172 -5.93 -12.41 -10.47
C PRO A 172 -6.20 -10.94 -10.85
N PHE A 173 -7.23 -10.32 -10.27
CA PHE A 173 -7.55 -8.91 -10.51
C PHE A 173 -6.44 -7.98 -10.00
N ARG A 174 -5.89 -8.31 -8.83
CA ARG A 174 -4.79 -7.57 -8.22
C ARG A 174 -3.56 -7.56 -9.12
N TYR A 175 -3.19 -8.73 -9.65
CA TYR A 175 -2.02 -8.90 -10.50
C TYR A 175 -2.20 -8.39 -11.93
N LEU A 176 -3.39 -8.55 -12.53
CA LEU A 176 -3.60 -8.21 -13.94
C LEU A 176 -4.03 -6.76 -14.16
N ILE A 177 -4.64 -6.13 -13.16
CA ILE A 177 -5.30 -4.82 -13.33
C ILE A 177 -4.72 -3.80 -12.35
N VAL A 178 -4.76 -4.10 -11.04
CA VAL A 178 -4.43 -3.11 -10.01
C VAL A 178 -2.95 -2.74 -10.04
N TYR A 179 -2.08 -3.73 -9.87
CA TYR A 179 -0.65 -3.48 -9.77
C TYR A 179 -0.05 -2.90 -11.05
N PRO A 180 -0.37 -3.38 -12.27
CA PRO A 180 0.11 -2.73 -13.48
C PRO A 180 -0.34 -1.27 -13.63
N ALA A 181 -1.56 -0.94 -13.18
CA ALA A 181 -2.05 0.44 -13.21
C ALA A 181 -1.31 1.34 -12.21
N LEU A 182 -1.10 0.85 -10.97
CA LEU A 182 -0.30 1.54 -9.96
C LEU A 182 1.14 1.75 -10.44
N THR A 183 1.76 0.74 -11.07
CA THR A 183 3.11 0.86 -11.64
C THR A 183 3.21 2.02 -12.60
N ARG A 184 2.33 2.03 -13.61
CA ARG A 184 2.37 3.05 -14.66
C ARG A 184 2.14 4.44 -14.08
N GLN A 185 1.33 4.55 -13.03
CA GLN A 185 1.07 5.83 -12.37
C GLN A 185 2.28 6.30 -11.57
N TRP A 186 2.84 5.46 -10.70
CA TRP A 186 3.91 5.86 -9.78
C TRP A 186 5.25 6.07 -10.48
N GLU A 187 5.62 5.19 -11.41
CA GLU A 187 6.84 5.37 -12.22
C GLU A 187 6.73 6.59 -13.15
N ARG A 188 5.51 6.99 -13.54
CA ARG A 188 5.28 8.24 -14.27
C ARG A 188 5.34 9.45 -13.36
N ALA A 189 4.70 9.38 -12.18
CA ALA A 189 4.73 10.44 -11.18
C ALA A 189 6.17 10.81 -10.81
N TRP A 190 7.04 9.82 -10.62
CA TRP A 190 8.46 10.05 -10.37
C TRP A 190 9.15 10.79 -11.52
N ARG A 191 8.90 10.38 -12.76
CA ARG A 191 9.54 11.00 -13.94
C ARG A 191 9.06 12.43 -14.17
N ASP A 192 7.78 12.70 -13.91
CA ASP A 192 7.16 13.99 -14.17
C ASP A 192 7.37 15.00 -13.02
N ARG A 193 7.98 14.59 -11.90
CA ARG A 193 8.11 15.41 -10.68
C ARG A 193 8.80 16.76 -10.92
N HIS A 194 9.81 16.79 -11.80
CA HIS A 194 10.58 18.00 -12.14
C HIS A 194 9.82 18.97 -13.05
N HIS A 195 8.75 18.52 -13.72
CA HIS A 195 7.92 19.40 -14.55
C HIS A 195 6.96 20.25 -13.71
N ALA A 196 6.70 19.88 -12.46
CA ALA A 196 5.82 20.62 -11.55
C ALA A 196 6.54 21.77 -10.80
N GLU A 197 7.88 21.73 -10.73
CA GLU A 197 8.69 22.77 -10.05
C GLU A 197 9.10 23.93 -10.98
N ALA A 198 8.83 23.80 -12.29
CA ALA A 198 9.18 24.78 -13.32
C ALA A 198 7.98 25.59 -13.85
N GLY A 199 6.82 25.52 -13.16
CA GLY A 199 5.56 26.16 -13.56
C GLY A 199 5.04 27.16 -12.54
#